data_AF-A0A7V5C6U1-F1
#
_entry.id   AF-A0A7V5C6U1-F1
#
_cell.length_a   1.000
_cell.length_b   1.000
_cell.length_c   1.000
_cell.angle_alpha   90.00
_cell.angle_beta   90.00
_cell.angle_gamma   90.00
#
_symmetry.space_group_name_H-M   'P 1'
#
loop_
_entity.id
_entity.type
_entity.pdbx_description
1 polymer ?
#
loop_
_entity_poly.entity_id
_entity_poly.type
_entity_poly.pdbx_seq_one_letter_code
_entity_poly.pdbx_strand_id
1 'polypeptide(L)'
;MNIEPEISNPHDRFFKKLFSRKNVGRNFFLNYLPRDVVSLLDLDSSELTKDSFVDQELGEYFSDTIYKVRLKEGGKAHVYILLEHKSYSDPLAGFQILCYMVRIWESVVRKHREEKKAARKNREKRRKTGKDRSPFRLPLVIPILICHGRSEWNVPADFSSLFDTRPELEAHTPDFSYLLCDLSRHSDDEIKGTVLLRVGMLVMKHIFSDDLAERLPEILELLRELSDRRTGLEFLRTIVIYLAHGTDKIGKEELGKSVRSAFPERGGELMATVAEQWFQEGKTEGKAEGKAEGKAEGKLIGKILLAQRILRQTVYSQNELDEKSHDELKKIFSELESKLLV
;
A
#
# COMPACT_ATOMS: atom_id res chain seq x y z
N MET A 1 -20.85 1.56 -6.70
CA MET A 1 -19.95 2.70 -6.92
C MET A 1 -18.66 2.13 -7.47
N ASN A 2 -18.37 2.35 -8.75
CA ASN A 2 -17.10 1.99 -9.35
C ASN A 2 -16.08 3.01 -8.84
N ILE A 3 -15.24 2.60 -7.90
CA ILE A 3 -14.05 3.35 -7.53
C ILE A 3 -13.08 3.11 -8.69
N GLU A 4 -12.85 4.15 -9.49
CA GLU A 4 -11.80 4.13 -10.50
C GLU A 4 -10.46 3.80 -9.84
N PRO A 5 -9.57 3.02 -10.49
CA PRO A 5 -8.32 2.58 -9.90
C PRO A 5 -7.41 3.80 -9.70
N GLU A 6 -7.36 4.30 -8.47
CA GLU A 6 -6.42 5.33 -8.06
C GLU A 6 -5.00 4.72 -8.13
N ILE A 7 -4.21 5.27 -9.05
CA ILE A 7 -2.84 4.90 -9.34
C ILE A 7 -2.02 4.92 -8.04
N SER A 8 -1.56 3.76 -7.58
CA SER A 8 -0.45 3.52 -6.62
C SER A 8 -0.25 4.61 -5.54
N ASN A 9 -1.02 4.57 -4.44
CA ASN A 9 -0.77 5.40 -3.26
C ASN A 9 0.73 5.31 -2.82
N PRO A 10 1.51 6.41 -2.91
CA PRO A 10 2.95 6.40 -2.63
C PRO A 10 3.28 6.05 -1.18
N HIS A 11 2.40 6.40 -0.23
CA HIS A 11 2.56 6.08 1.19
C HIS A 11 2.47 4.58 1.44
N ASP A 12 1.44 3.94 0.88
CA ASP A 12 1.25 2.49 0.98
C ASP A 12 2.43 1.72 0.35
N ARG A 13 2.86 2.14 -0.84
CA ARG A 13 4.01 1.53 -1.52
C ARG A 13 5.29 1.66 -0.69
N PHE A 14 5.54 2.83 -0.09
CA PHE A 14 6.69 3.05 0.77
C PHE A 14 6.62 2.17 2.02
N PHE A 15 5.47 2.14 2.69
CA PHE A 15 5.21 1.30 3.86
C PHE A 15 5.52 -0.18 3.56
N LYS A 16 4.96 -0.74 2.47
CA LYS A 16 5.26 -2.11 2.02
C LYS A 16 6.76 -2.32 1.81
N LYS A 17 7.43 -1.37 1.15
CA LYS A 17 8.85 -1.51 0.84
C LYS A 17 9.71 -1.49 2.10
N LEU A 18 9.32 -0.67 3.09
CA LEU A 18 9.95 -0.62 4.40
C LEU A 18 9.78 -1.95 5.15
N PHE A 19 8.54 -2.41 5.35
CA PHE A 19 8.25 -3.60 6.15
C PHE A 19 8.55 -4.93 5.42
N SER A 20 8.70 -4.93 4.10
CA SER A 20 9.20 -6.13 3.37
C SER A 20 10.62 -6.55 3.78
N ARG A 21 11.36 -5.68 4.48
CA ARG A 21 12.74 -5.94 4.92
C ARG A 21 12.74 -6.75 6.22
N LYS A 22 13.41 -7.91 6.20
CA LYS A 22 13.43 -8.90 7.30
C LYS A 22 13.66 -8.30 8.69
N ASN A 23 14.64 -7.41 8.84
CA ASN A 23 15.01 -6.86 10.15
C ASN A 23 14.07 -5.75 10.64
N VAL A 24 13.29 -5.15 9.75
CA VAL A 24 12.39 -4.02 10.06
C VAL A 24 11.19 -4.51 10.88
N GLY A 25 10.45 -5.50 10.37
CA GLY A 25 9.28 -6.05 11.06
C GLY A 25 9.61 -6.58 12.46
N ARG A 26 10.67 -7.39 12.58
CA ARG A 26 11.15 -7.90 13.87
C ARG A 26 11.43 -6.78 14.89
N ASN A 27 12.14 -5.74 14.47
CA ASN A 27 12.47 -4.63 15.37
C ASN A 27 11.25 -3.76 15.66
N PHE A 28 10.32 -3.62 14.72
CA PHE A 28 9.06 -2.96 14.98
C PHE A 28 8.30 -3.71 16.09
N PHE A 29 8.16 -5.04 15.99
CA PHE A 29 7.51 -5.83 17.03
C PHE A 29 8.19 -5.69 18.39
N LEU A 30 9.53 -5.72 18.43
CA LEU A 30 10.26 -5.58 19.68
C LEU A 30 10.05 -4.22 20.40
N ASN A 31 9.87 -3.14 19.63
CA ASN A 31 9.83 -1.78 20.19
C ASN A 31 8.41 -1.23 20.36
N TYR A 32 7.43 -1.70 19.58
CA TYR A 32 6.09 -1.09 19.52
C TYR A 32 4.97 -2.04 19.96
N LEU A 33 5.21 -3.33 20.12
CA LEU A 33 4.23 -4.22 20.76
C LEU A 33 4.31 -4.13 22.29
N PRO A 34 3.18 -4.37 23.00
CA PRO A 34 3.17 -4.54 24.45
C PRO A 34 4.18 -5.60 24.91
N ARG A 35 4.87 -5.34 26.03
CA ARG A 35 5.98 -6.19 26.52
C ARG A 35 5.53 -7.62 26.84
N ASP A 36 4.34 -7.76 27.38
CA ASP A 36 3.67 -9.03 27.65
C ASP A 36 3.42 -9.81 26.36
N VAL A 37 2.96 -9.16 25.29
CA VAL A 37 2.82 -9.78 23.97
C VAL A 37 4.18 -10.21 23.40
N VAL A 38 5.19 -9.34 23.43
CA VAL A 38 6.55 -9.65 22.96
C VAL A 38 7.15 -10.85 23.70
N SER A 39 6.86 -10.97 25.00
CA SER A 39 7.38 -12.08 25.82
C SER A 39 6.94 -13.45 25.30
N LEU A 40 5.77 -13.54 24.69
CA LEU A 40 5.19 -14.77 24.13
C LEU A 40 5.72 -15.14 22.74
N LEU A 41 6.33 -14.20 22.01
CA LEU A 41 6.71 -14.36 20.60
C LEU A 41 8.19 -14.71 20.42
N ASP A 42 8.49 -15.73 19.61
CA ASP A 42 9.83 -15.99 19.06
C ASP A 42 10.05 -15.03 17.88
N LEU A 43 10.47 -13.80 18.15
CA LEU A 43 10.63 -12.77 17.11
C LEU A 43 11.68 -13.13 16.05
N ASP A 44 12.64 -14.01 16.33
CA ASP A 44 13.62 -14.46 15.34
C ASP A 44 13.00 -15.40 14.30
N SER A 45 11.83 -15.97 14.61
CA SER A 45 11.01 -16.74 13.67
C SER A 45 10.16 -15.91 12.72
N SER A 46 10.11 -14.58 12.90
CA SER A 46 9.19 -13.73 12.14
C SER A 46 9.46 -13.84 10.64
N GLU A 47 8.46 -14.28 9.89
CA GLU A 47 8.51 -14.41 8.44
C GLU A 47 7.37 -13.62 7.79
N LEU A 48 7.70 -12.86 6.74
CA LEU A 48 6.68 -12.19 5.93
C LEU A 48 5.95 -13.26 5.10
N THR A 49 4.63 -13.34 5.23
CA THR A 49 3.84 -14.26 4.41
C THR A 49 3.64 -13.62 3.04
N LYS A 50 4.19 -14.25 2.00
CA LYS A 50 4.01 -13.83 0.60
C LYS A 50 2.71 -14.34 -0.03
N ASP A 51 1.86 -14.99 0.76
CA ASP A 51 0.60 -15.50 0.24
C ASP A 51 -0.19 -14.28 -0.24
N SER A 52 -0.33 -14.15 -1.56
CA SER A 52 -1.26 -13.24 -2.21
C SER A 52 -2.66 -13.67 -1.79
N PHE A 53 -3.18 -13.13 -0.69
CA PHE A 53 -4.54 -13.35 -0.18
C PHE A 53 -5.60 -12.66 -1.05
N VAL A 54 -5.32 -12.51 -2.34
CA VAL A 54 -6.15 -11.77 -3.29
C VAL A 54 -6.74 -12.79 -4.26
N ASP A 55 -8.01 -13.08 -4.02
CA ASP A 55 -8.89 -13.76 -4.96
C ASP A 55 -8.90 -13.00 -6.30
N GLN A 56 -8.98 -13.73 -7.42
CA GLN A 56 -8.96 -13.11 -8.76
C GLN A 56 -10.13 -12.15 -9.02
N GLU A 57 -11.19 -12.18 -8.20
CA GLU A 57 -12.38 -11.33 -8.34
C GLU A 57 -12.32 -10.01 -7.56
N LEU A 58 -11.40 -9.86 -6.61
CA LEU A 58 -11.23 -8.67 -5.78
C LEU A 58 -9.79 -8.19 -5.91
N GLY A 59 -9.42 -7.78 -7.13
CA GLY A 59 -8.05 -7.41 -7.54
C GLY A 59 -7.37 -6.44 -6.57
N GLU A 60 -6.04 -6.44 -6.54
CA GLU A 60 -5.03 -5.45 -6.04
C GLU A 60 -5.34 -4.41 -4.92
N TYR A 61 -6.52 -4.39 -4.31
CA TYR A 61 -7.06 -3.32 -3.46
C TYR A 61 -6.76 -3.52 -1.96
N PHE A 62 -5.93 -4.49 -1.61
CA PHE A 62 -5.74 -4.91 -0.23
C PHE A 62 -4.26 -5.11 0.05
N SER A 63 -3.71 -4.14 0.78
CA SER A 63 -2.32 -4.03 1.13
C SER A 63 -2.07 -4.64 2.50
N ASP A 64 -1.73 -5.94 2.55
CA ASP A 64 -1.54 -6.58 3.84
C ASP A 64 -0.08 -6.96 4.00
N THR A 65 0.62 -6.29 4.94
CA THR A 65 1.91 -6.77 5.40
C THR A 65 1.67 -7.72 6.58
N ILE A 66 1.57 -9.01 6.27
CA ILE A 66 1.31 -10.06 7.26
C ILE A 66 2.60 -10.78 7.61
N TYR A 67 2.86 -10.89 8.90
CA TYR A 67 3.94 -11.72 9.44
C TYR A 67 3.37 -12.93 10.14
N LYS A 68 4.06 -14.05 9.99
CA LYS A 68 3.82 -15.25 10.78
C LYS A 68 4.97 -15.39 11.78
N VAL A 69 4.63 -15.58 13.05
CA VAL A 69 5.59 -15.65 14.15
C VAL A 69 5.23 -16.84 15.03
N ARG A 70 6.23 -17.64 15.42
CA ARG A 70 6.03 -18.73 16.38
C ARG A 70 5.82 -18.17 17.79
N LEU A 71 4.98 -18.86 18.55
CA LEU A 71 4.95 -18.70 20.00
C LEU A 71 6.15 -19.41 20.63
N LYS A 72 6.76 -18.82 21.66
CA LYS A 72 7.84 -19.46 22.43
C LYS A 72 7.37 -20.73 23.14
N GLU A 73 6.16 -20.69 23.68
CA GLU A 73 5.46 -21.81 24.30
C GLU A 73 4.29 -22.24 23.40
N GLY A 74 4.10 -23.55 23.18
CA GLY A 74 3.05 -24.08 22.28
C GLY A 74 3.54 -24.78 21.01
N GLY A 75 4.83 -25.11 20.92
CA GLY A 75 5.39 -25.99 19.88
C GLY A 75 5.32 -25.39 18.48
N LYS A 76 4.43 -25.92 17.62
CA LYS A 76 4.25 -25.46 16.23
C LYS A 76 3.15 -24.40 16.08
N ALA A 77 2.61 -23.87 17.18
CA ALA A 77 1.63 -22.80 17.14
C ALA A 77 2.26 -21.50 16.63
N HIS A 78 1.51 -20.77 15.80
CA HIS A 78 1.93 -19.48 15.26
C HIS A 78 0.83 -18.45 15.49
N VAL A 79 1.25 -17.20 15.60
CA VAL A 79 0.40 -16.01 15.55
C VAL A 79 0.68 -15.27 14.25
N TYR A 80 -0.37 -14.71 13.67
CA TYR A 80 -0.25 -13.78 12.56
C TYR A 80 -0.24 -12.36 13.11
N ILE A 81 0.71 -11.54 12.68
CA ILE A 81 0.72 -10.10 12.95
C ILE A 81 0.35 -9.42 11.64
N LEU A 82 -0.82 -8.78 11.63
CA LEU A 82 -1.34 -8.04 10.48
C LEU A 82 -0.97 -6.58 10.68
N LEU A 83 -0.15 -6.03 9.78
CA LEU A 83 0.11 -4.60 9.75
C LEU A 83 -0.77 -3.95 8.69
N GLU A 84 -1.63 -3.03 9.13
CA GLU A 84 -2.38 -2.12 8.29
C GLU A 84 -1.75 -0.73 8.34
N HIS A 85 -1.76 -0.03 7.22
CA HIS A 85 -1.20 1.30 7.08
C HIS A 85 -2.25 2.31 6.63
N LYS A 86 -2.25 3.49 7.26
CA LYS A 86 -3.14 4.61 6.89
C LYS A 86 -2.42 5.95 6.94
N SER A 87 -2.50 6.72 5.85
CA SER A 87 -2.04 8.11 5.80
C SER A 87 -3.13 9.13 6.16
N TYR A 88 -4.31 8.69 6.58
CA TYR A 88 -5.43 9.51 7.05
C TYR A 88 -6.37 8.67 7.92
N SER A 89 -7.13 9.31 8.81
CA SER A 89 -8.15 8.65 9.63
C SER A 89 -9.27 8.09 8.75
N ASP A 90 -9.41 6.77 8.75
CA ASP A 90 -10.45 6.06 8.02
C ASP A 90 -11.48 5.50 9.01
N PRO A 91 -12.72 6.03 9.04
CA PRO A 91 -13.77 5.56 9.95
C PRO A 91 -14.07 4.06 9.82
N LEU A 92 -13.75 3.42 8.69
CA LEU A 92 -13.98 2.00 8.44
C LEU A 92 -12.72 1.13 8.60
N ALA A 93 -11.63 1.67 9.15
CA ALA A 93 -10.38 0.93 9.35
C ALA A 93 -10.60 -0.38 10.13
N GLY A 94 -11.42 -0.37 11.18
CA GLY A 94 -11.76 -1.58 11.94
C GLY A 94 -12.44 -2.65 11.09
N PHE A 95 -13.34 -2.26 10.18
CA PHE A 95 -14.01 -3.18 9.26
C PHE A 95 -13.06 -3.76 8.21
N GLN A 96 -12.14 -2.95 7.70
CA GLN A 96 -11.10 -3.42 6.79
C GLN A 96 -10.17 -4.43 7.48
N ILE A 97 -9.74 -4.15 8.71
CA ILE A 97 -8.92 -5.06 9.52
C ILE A 97 -9.66 -6.39 9.73
N LEU A 98 -10.96 -6.37 10.04
CA LEU A 98 -11.76 -7.59 10.17
C LEU A 98 -11.76 -8.40 8.87
N CYS A 99 -11.97 -7.75 7.73
CA CYS A 99 -11.92 -8.41 6.42
C CYS A 99 -10.58 -9.15 6.20
N TYR A 100 -9.47 -8.54 6.60
CA TYR A 100 -8.15 -9.16 6.50
C TYR A 100 -7.98 -10.35 7.45
N MET A 101 -8.43 -10.22 8.69
CA MET A 101 -8.42 -11.33 9.66
C MET A 101 -9.19 -12.53 9.11
N VAL A 102 -10.39 -12.30 8.54
CA VAL A 102 -11.20 -13.35 7.91
C VAL A 102 -10.45 -14.01 6.76
N ARG A 103 -9.81 -13.24 5.87
CA ARG A 103 -9.03 -13.80 4.75
C ARG A 103 -7.83 -14.64 5.18
N ILE A 104 -7.12 -14.20 6.23
CA ILE A 104 -6.05 -14.98 6.84
C ILE A 104 -6.60 -16.33 7.30
N TRP A 105 -7.73 -16.32 8.02
CA TRP A 105 -8.38 -17.52 8.52
C TRP A 105 -8.89 -18.43 7.40
N GLU A 106 -9.50 -17.88 6.35
CA GLU A 106 -9.96 -18.64 5.18
C GLU A 106 -8.82 -19.40 4.51
N SER A 107 -7.68 -18.74 4.30
CA SER A 107 -6.48 -19.37 3.74
C SER A 107 -5.95 -20.50 4.62
N VAL A 108 -5.93 -20.29 5.95
CA VAL A 108 -5.50 -21.33 6.90
C VAL A 108 -6.46 -22.53 6.88
N VAL A 109 -7.77 -22.27 6.86
CA VAL A 109 -8.80 -23.31 6.73
C VAL A 109 -8.63 -24.08 5.42
N ARG A 110 -8.37 -23.38 4.31
CA ARG A 110 -8.14 -24.00 3.00
C ARG A 110 -6.91 -24.92 3.01
N LYS A 111 -5.76 -24.44 3.49
CA LYS A 111 -4.52 -25.23 3.61
C LYS A 111 -4.74 -26.47 4.49
N HIS A 112 -5.41 -26.32 5.63
CA HIS A 112 -5.75 -27.45 6.50
C HIS A 112 -6.63 -28.50 5.82
N ARG A 113 -7.64 -28.07 5.03
CA ARG A 113 -8.50 -28.97 4.25
C ARG A 113 -7.72 -29.72 3.18
N GLU A 114 -6.82 -29.03 2.47
CA GLU A 114 -5.94 -29.63 1.46
C GLU A 114 -4.99 -30.68 2.07
N GLU A 115 -4.36 -30.37 3.21
CA GLU A 115 -3.49 -31.29 3.94
C GLU A 115 -4.24 -32.54 4.42
N LYS A 116 -5.45 -32.38 4.97
CA LYS A 116 -6.30 -33.51 5.35
C LYS A 116 -6.70 -34.37 4.15
N LYS A 117 -7.04 -33.77 3.01
CA LYS A 117 -7.33 -34.50 1.76
C LYS A 117 -6.10 -35.28 1.28
N ALA A 118 -4.92 -34.68 1.30
CA ALA A 118 -3.66 -35.32 0.91
C ALA A 118 -3.27 -36.48 1.84
N ALA A 119 -3.45 -36.32 3.16
CA ALA A 119 -3.18 -37.37 4.14
C ALA A 119 -4.10 -38.59 3.97
N ARG A 120 -5.39 -38.38 3.63
CA ARG A 120 -6.34 -39.48 3.34
C ARG A 120 -5.91 -40.32 2.14
N LYS A 121 -5.34 -39.69 1.10
CA LYS A 121 -4.92 -40.36 -0.15
C LYS A 121 -3.59 -41.11 -0.04
N ASN A 122 -2.74 -40.83 0.94
CA ASN A 122 -1.41 -41.43 1.06
C ASN A 122 -1.20 -42.11 2.44
N ARG A 123 -1.05 -43.44 2.45
CA ARG A 123 -0.88 -44.28 3.67
C ARG A 123 0.30 -43.84 4.54
N GLU A 124 1.38 -43.33 3.95
CA GLU A 124 2.59 -42.90 4.66
C GLU A 124 2.40 -41.52 5.30
N LYS A 125 1.72 -40.59 4.62
CA LYS A 125 1.29 -39.30 5.21
C LYS A 125 0.26 -39.51 6.33
N ARG A 126 -0.60 -40.53 6.21
CA ARG A 126 -1.54 -40.97 7.26
C ARG A 126 -0.85 -41.44 8.54
N ARG A 127 0.30 -42.11 8.44
CA ARG A 127 1.13 -42.49 9.60
C ARG A 127 1.80 -41.26 10.25
N LYS A 128 2.27 -40.28 9.48
CA LYS A 128 2.88 -39.03 10.01
C LYS A 128 1.88 -38.05 10.63
N THR A 129 0.65 -37.99 10.12
CA THR A 129 -0.45 -37.17 10.68
C THR A 129 -1.27 -37.91 11.75
N GLY A 130 -1.02 -39.22 11.91
CA GLY A 130 -1.79 -40.11 12.76
C GLY A 130 -1.41 -40.01 14.23
N LYS A 131 -1.98 -39.02 14.93
CA LYS A 131 -2.43 -39.13 16.34
C LYS A 131 -3.11 -37.87 16.87
N ASP A 132 -2.93 -36.73 16.22
CA ASP A 132 -3.51 -35.49 16.70
C ASP A 132 -5.00 -35.39 16.33
N ARG A 133 -5.86 -35.72 17.31
CA ARG A 133 -7.33 -35.61 17.22
C ARG A 133 -7.82 -34.26 17.74
N SER A 134 -6.93 -33.31 18.02
CA SER A 134 -7.35 -31.99 18.49
C SER A 134 -8.29 -31.33 17.49
N PRO A 135 -9.33 -30.61 17.98
CA PRO A 135 -10.19 -29.83 17.11
C PRO A 135 -9.35 -28.77 16.40
N PHE A 136 -9.66 -28.51 15.12
CA PHE A 136 -9.03 -27.41 14.42
C PHE A 136 -9.36 -26.09 15.13
N ARG A 137 -8.31 -25.31 15.40
CA ARG A 137 -8.40 -23.97 15.99
C ARG A 137 -7.92 -22.97 14.94
N LEU A 138 -8.60 -21.84 14.83
CA LEU A 138 -8.09 -20.71 14.06
C LEU A 138 -6.85 -20.14 14.75
N PRO A 139 -5.84 -19.71 13.99
CA PRO A 139 -4.69 -19.04 14.56
C PRO A 139 -5.07 -17.64 15.02
N LEU A 140 -4.40 -17.16 16.07
CA LEU A 140 -4.56 -15.80 16.54
C LEU A 140 -4.02 -14.82 15.49
N VAL A 141 -4.68 -13.68 15.37
CA VAL A 141 -4.23 -12.54 14.57
C VAL A 141 -4.11 -11.34 15.51
N ILE A 142 -2.95 -10.68 15.51
CA ILE A 142 -2.70 -9.42 16.21
C ILE A 142 -2.74 -8.32 15.15
N PRO A 143 -3.84 -7.57 15.03
CA PRO A 143 -3.90 -6.44 14.11
C PRO A 143 -3.20 -5.22 14.71
N ILE A 144 -2.39 -4.57 13.90
CA ILE A 144 -1.70 -3.32 14.23
C ILE A 144 -1.98 -2.33 13.12
N LEU A 145 -2.48 -1.15 13.48
CA LEU A 145 -2.66 -0.04 12.56
C LEU A 145 -1.53 0.97 12.78
N ILE A 146 -0.75 1.23 11.74
CA ILE A 146 0.30 2.25 11.74
C ILE A 146 -0.20 3.43 10.93
N CYS A 147 -0.26 4.61 11.54
CA CYS A 147 -0.74 5.81 10.87
C CYS A 147 0.19 7.02 11.02
N HIS A 148 0.15 7.90 10.04
CA HIS A 148 0.98 9.12 9.97
C HIS A 148 0.25 10.26 9.25
N GLY A 149 -1.05 10.40 9.52
CA GLY A 149 -1.87 11.41 8.87
C GLY A 149 -1.50 12.85 9.26
N ARG A 150 -2.12 13.82 8.57
CA ARG A 150 -1.98 15.26 8.87
C ARG A 150 -2.47 15.63 10.28
N SER A 151 -3.33 14.79 10.85
CA SER A 151 -3.90 14.94 12.19
C SER A 151 -3.73 13.63 12.95
N GLU A 152 -3.82 13.72 14.28
CA GLU A 152 -3.89 12.53 15.13
C GLU A 152 -5.04 11.61 14.72
N TRP A 153 -4.83 10.32 14.96
CA TRP A 153 -5.84 9.30 14.75
C TRP A 153 -7.01 9.49 15.73
N ASN A 154 -8.21 9.57 15.16
CA ASN A 154 -9.45 9.88 15.88
C ASN A 154 -10.53 8.79 15.72
N VAL A 155 -10.17 7.63 15.19
CA VAL A 155 -11.07 6.47 15.06
C VAL A 155 -10.82 5.53 16.22
N PRO A 156 -11.86 5.07 16.95
CA PRO A 156 -11.68 4.11 18.04
C PRO A 156 -11.02 2.81 17.60
N ALA A 157 -10.34 2.16 18.54
CA ALA A 157 -9.54 0.97 18.28
C ALA A 157 -10.30 -0.35 18.49
N ASP A 158 -11.44 -0.29 19.17
CA ASP A 158 -12.39 -1.39 19.31
C ASP A 158 -13.32 -1.48 18.08
N PHE A 159 -13.61 -2.70 17.66
CA PHE A 159 -14.47 -2.95 16.51
C PHE A 159 -15.93 -2.68 16.84
N SER A 160 -16.32 -2.91 18.09
CA SER A 160 -17.69 -2.65 18.57
C SER A 160 -18.11 -1.18 18.43
N SER A 161 -17.19 -0.21 18.41
CA SER A 161 -17.51 1.21 18.15
C SER A 161 -18.16 1.49 16.79
N LEU A 162 -18.04 0.56 15.82
CA LEU A 162 -18.67 0.72 14.51
C LEU A 162 -20.18 0.48 14.53
N PHE A 163 -20.70 -0.10 15.61
CA PHE A 163 -22.11 -0.40 15.77
C PHE A 163 -22.75 0.58 16.75
N ASP A 164 -24.03 0.90 16.52
CA ASP A 164 -24.88 1.51 17.54
C ASP A 164 -25.28 0.44 18.56
N THR A 165 -24.40 0.18 19.53
CA THR A 165 -24.57 -0.91 20.50
C THR A 165 -25.69 -0.61 21.50
N ARG A 166 -26.53 -1.62 21.72
CA ARG A 166 -27.58 -1.63 22.76
C ARG A 166 -27.21 -2.69 23.80
N PRO A 167 -27.37 -2.45 25.11
CA PRO A 167 -27.04 -3.43 26.14
C PRO A 167 -27.68 -4.80 25.92
N GLU A 168 -28.91 -4.83 25.38
CA GLU A 168 -29.65 -6.06 25.08
C GLU A 168 -29.03 -6.87 23.93
N LEU A 169 -28.20 -6.24 23.08
CA LEU A 169 -27.57 -6.84 21.91
C LEU A 169 -26.05 -7.04 22.09
N GLU A 170 -25.47 -6.70 23.24
CA GLU A 170 -24.03 -6.76 23.49
C GLU A 170 -23.45 -8.16 23.22
N ALA A 171 -24.14 -9.22 23.66
CA ALA A 171 -23.74 -10.61 23.42
C ALA A 171 -23.75 -11.03 21.93
N HIS A 172 -24.38 -10.24 21.06
CA HIS A 172 -24.48 -10.48 19.62
C HIS A 172 -23.59 -9.55 18.78
N THR A 173 -23.01 -8.52 19.39
CA THR A 173 -22.08 -7.60 18.72
C THR A 173 -20.69 -8.22 18.64
N PRO A 174 -20.13 -8.44 17.44
CA PRO A 174 -18.75 -8.89 17.32
C PRO A 174 -17.80 -7.81 17.84
N ASP A 175 -16.73 -8.22 18.51
CA ASP A 175 -15.72 -7.27 18.98
C ASP A 175 -14.31 -7.85 18.96
N PHE A 176 -13.35 -6.95 18.73
CA PHE A 176 -11.91 -7.13 18.89
C PHE A 176 -11.28 -5.72 18.92
N SER A 177 -10.04 -5.62 19.38
CA SER A 177 -9.28 -4.37 19.32
C SER A 177 -8.02 -4.53 18.47
N TYR A 178 -7.61 -3.45 17.81
CA TYR A 178 -6.30 -3.37 17.15
C TYR A 178 -5.32 -2.48 17.93
N LEU A 179 -4.02 -2.77 17.78
CA LEU A 179 -2.97 -1.95 18.36
C LEU A 179 -2.74 -0.74 17.46
N LEU A 180 -2.85 0.47 18.01
CA LEU A 180 -2.63 1.71 17.27
C LEU A 180 -1.18 2.19 17.47
N CYS A 181 -0.47 2.41 16.37
CA CYS A 181 0.82 3.09 16.33
C CYS A 181 0.66 4.38 15.51
N ASP A 182 0.31 5.47 16.20
CA ASP A 182 0.14 6.79 15.61
C ASP A 182 1.44 7.59 15.67
N LEU A 183 2.11 7.72 14.53
CA LEU A 183 3.41 8.41 14.45
C LEU A 183 3.33 9.89 14.80
N SER A 184 2.15 10.52 14.67
CA SER A 184 1.98 11.92 15.04
C SER A 184 2.08 12.15 16.55
N ARG A 185 1.81 11.10 17.36
CA ARG A 185 1.88 11.14 18.83
C ARG A 185 3.26 10.86 19.40
N HIS A 186 4.17 10.29 18.60
CA HIS A 186 5.53 10.02 19.03
C HIS A 186 6.41 11.25 18.82
N SER A 187 7.23 11.61 19.81
CA SER A 187 8.41 12.43 19.57
C SER A 187 9.44 11.69 18.69
N ASP A 188 10.34 12.43 18.03
CA ASP A 188 11.36 11.81 17.16
C ASP A 188 12.30 10.86 17.94
N ASP A 189 12.55 11.18 19.21
CA ASP A 189 13.36 10.34 20.11
C ASP A 189 12.65 9.04 20.50
N GLU A 190 11.32 9.01 20.55
CA GLU A 190 10.55 7.80 20.84
C GLU A 190 10.53 6.82 19.65
N ILE A 191 10.90 7.27 18.44
CA ILE A 191 11.02 6.40 17.28
C ILE A 191 12.30 5.56 17.38
N LYS A 192 12.13 4.32 17.85
CA LYS A 192 13.20 3.33 18.09
C LYS A 192 13.26 2.23 17.02
N GLY A 193 14.34 1.45 17.07
CA GLY A 193 14.60 0.29 16.23
C GLY A 193 15.84 0.43 15.34
N THR A 194 15.96 -0.44 14.33
CA THR A 194 17.06 -0.33 13.35
C THR A 194 17.05 1.01 12.64
N VAL A 195 18.21 1.44 12.12
CA VAL A 195 18.34 2.66 11.31
C VAL A 195 17.27 2.75 10.21
N LEU A 196 17.06 1.67 9.44
CA LEU A 196 16.06 1.66 8.36
C LEU A 196 14.62 1.89 8.86
N LEU A 197 14.26 1.28 10.00
CA LEU A 197 12.94 1.46 10.62
C LEU A 197 12.77 2.90 11.10
N ARG A 198 13.76 3.42 11.85
CA ARG A 198 13.73 4.79 12.38
C ARG A 198 13.60 5.81 11.27
N VAL A 199 14.44 5.73 10.26
CA VAL A 199 14.42 6.64 9.12
C VAL A 199 13.11 6.53 8.35
N GLY A 200 12.64 5.31 8.09
CA GLY A 200 11.36 5.11 7.40
C GLY A 200 10.18 5.71 8.17
N MET A 201 10.11 5.51 9.48
CA MET A 201 9.06 6.08 10.33
C MET A 201 9.17 7.61 10.45
N LEU A 202 10.37 8.17 10.59
CA LEU A 202 10.59 9.62 10.63
C LEU A 202 10.18 10.29 9.31
N VAL A 203 10.55 9.71 8.16
CA VAL A 203 10.12 10.24 6.85
C VAL A 203 8.60 10.16 6.71
N MET A 204 7.95 9.06 7.13
CA MET A 204 6.49 8.97 7.12
C MET A 204 5.83 9.98 8.05
N LYS A 205 6.36 10.16 9.26
CA LYS A 205 5.84 11.10 10.26
C LYS A 205 5.86 12.53 9.73
N HIS A 206 6.99 12.95 9.15
CA HIS A 206 7.20 14.34 8.73
C HIS A 206 6.72 14.63 7.31
N ILE A 207 6.20 13.63 6.57
CA ILE A 207 5.89 13.81 5.14
C ILE A 207 4.89 14.93 4.86
N PHE A 208 3.98 15.20 5.80
CA PHE A 208 2.98 16.26 5.67
C PHE A 208 3.34 17.54 6.43
N SER A 209 4.45 17.56 7.17
CA SER A 209 4.87 18.69 7.99
C SER A 209 5.53 19.78 7.16
N ASP A 210 5.31 21.04 7.54
CA ASP A 210 5.93 22.19 6.88
C ASP A 210 7.45 22.29 7.16
N ASP A 211 7.93 21.69 8.25
CA ASP A 211 9.35 21.62 8.61
C ASP A 211 10.10 20.43 7.96
N LEU A 212 9.45 19.68 7.06
CA LEU A 212 10.05 18.52 6.40
C LEU A 212 11.40 18.84 5.75
N ALA A 213 11.49 19.97 5.04
CA ALA A 213 12.71 20.38 4.36
C ALA A 213 13.88 20.62 5.35
N GLU A 214 13.58 21.15 6.53
CA GLU A 214 14.55 21.42 7.60
C GLU A 214 15.00 20.13 8.30
N ARG A 215 14.08 19.20 8.53
CA ARG A 215 14.33 17.93 9.22
C ARG A 215 15.00 16.87 8.34
N LEU A 216 14.75 16.91 7.04
CA LEU A 216 15.17 15.85 6.13
C LEU A 216 16.69 15.58 6.14
N PRO A 217 17.60 16.59 6.15
CA PRO A 217 19.03 16.34 6.25
C PRO A 217 19.41 15.49 7.47
N GLU A 218 18.90 15.83 8.66
CA GLU A 218 19.17 15.10 9.91
C GLU A 218 18.64 13.66 9.84
N ILE A 219 17.45 13.47 9.27
CA ILE A 219 16.85 12.13 9.07
C ILE A 219 17.71 11.30 8.10
N LEU A 220 18.19 11.90 7.01
CA LEU A 220 19.02 11.22 6.03
C LEU A 220 20.43 10.92 6.54
N GLU A 221 20.99 11.75 7.43
CA GLU A 221 22.28 11.49 8.07
C GLU A 221 22.30 10.19 8.87
N LEU A 222 21.17 9.79 9.46
CA LEU A 222 21.06 8.49 10.16
C LEU A 222 21.38 7.31 9.23
N LEU A 223 21.14 7.44 7.92
CA LEU A 223 21.46 6.41 6.92
C LEU A 223 22.92 6.42 6.47
N ARG A 224 23.72 7.42 6.86
CA ARG A 224 25.09 7.59 6.35
C ARG A 224 25.97 6.37 6.65
N GLU A 225 25.84 5.77 7.83
CA GLU A 225 26.58 4.54 8.20
C GLU A 225 26.22 3.33 7.33
N LEU A 226 25.06 3.35 6.66
CA LEU A 226 24.64 2.30 5.73
C LEU A 226 24.95 2.64 4.28
N SER A 227 25.47 3.84 3.99
CA SER A 227 25.70 4.35 2.63
C SER A 227 26.72 3.54 1.82
N ASP A 228 27.71 2.95 2.50
CA ASP A 228 28.71 2.08 1.89
C ASP A 228 28.12 0.76 1.40
N ARG A 229 26.98 0.36 1.98
CA ARG A 229 26.28 -0.87 1.64
C ARG A 229 25.26 -0.58 0.54
N ARG A 230 25.20 -1.49 -0.44
CA ARG A 230 24.17 -1.47 -1.49
C ARG A 230 22.75 -1.32 -0.92
N THR A 231 22.47 -1.96 0.22
CA THR A 231 21.15 -1.92 0.88
C THR A 231 20.75 -0.54 1.40
N GLY A 232 21.73 0.30 1.78
CA GLY A 232 21.49 1.67 2.23
C GLY A 232 21.15 2.60 1.07
N LEU A 233 21.92 2.55 -0.02
CA LEU A 233 21.64 3.33 -1.23
C LEU A 233 20.30 2.96 -1.88
N GLU A 234 19.97 1.68 -1.93
CA GLU A 234 18.65 1.22 -2.43
C GLU A 234 17.50 1.75 -1.55
N PHE A 235 17.71 1.86 -0.24
CA PHE A 235 16.72 2.43 0.66
C PHE A 235 16.63 3.96 0.52
N LEU A 236 17.77 4.65 0.39
CA LEU A 236 17.81 6.08 0.10
C LEU A 236 17.05 6.40 -1.19
N ARG A 237 17.27 5.64 -2.27
CA ARG A 237 16.50 5.78 -3.52
C ARG A 237 15.00 5.59 -3.28
N THR A 238 14.62 4.62 -2.43
CA THR A 238 13.22 4.39 -2.06
C THR A 238 12.61 5.61 -1.36
N ILE A 239 13.36 6.24 -0.45
CA ILE A 239 12.94 7.48 0.24
C ILE A 239 12.81 8.64 -0.74
N VAL A 240 13.78 8.84 -1.64
CA VAL A 240 13.74 9.93 -2.62
C VAL A 240 12.52 9.78 -3.55
N ILE A 241 12.26 8.58 -4.05
CA ILE A 241 11.06 8.31 -4.87
C ILE A 241 9.79 8.55 -4.07
N TYR A 242 9.76 8.14 -2.80
CA TYR A 242 8.61 8.36 -1.94
C TYR A 242 8.34 9.84 -1.71
N LEU A 243 9.34 10.62 -1.31
CA LEU A 243 9.21 12.05 -1.06
C LEU A 243 8.82 12.83 -2.31
N ALA A 244 9.34 12.45 -3.48
CA ALA A 244 9.04 13.15 -4.73
C ALA A 244 7.58 12.98 -5.21
N HIS A 245 6.88 11.94 -4.75
CA HIS A 245 5.50 11.64 -5.17
C HIS A 245 4.50 11.72 -4.01
N GLY A 246 4.95 11.62 -2.76
CA GLY A 246 4.11 11.52 -1.58
C GLY A 246 3.90 12.83 -0.85
N THR A 247 4.51 13.94 -1.29
CA THR A 247 4.34 15.24 -0.64
C THR A 247 4.59 16.42 -1.57
N ASP A 248 3.93 17.53 -1.25
CA ASP A 248 4.12 18.87 -1.80
C ASP A 248 5.00 19.76 -0.89
N LYS A 249 5.42 19.26 0.28
CA LYS A 249 6.16 20.00 1.31
C LYS A 249 7.64 20.20 1.03
N ILE A 250 8.19 19.54 0.00
CA ILE A 250 9.58 19.72 -0.40
C ILE A 250 9.71 19.66 -1.92
N GLY A 251 10.36 20.67 -2.51
CA GLY A 251 10.63 20.72 -3.94
C GLY A 251 11.73 19.73 -4.35
N LYS A 252 11.73 19.31 -5.64
CA LYS A 252 12.78 18.42 -6.19
C LYS A 252 14.20 18.98 -6.02
N GLU A 253 14.36 20.30 -6.11
CA GLU A 253 15.66 20.95 -5.94
C GLU A 253 16.16 20.85 -4.49
N GLU A 254 15.30 21.18 -3.52
CA GLU A 254 15.59 21.10 -2.09
C GLU A 254 15.85 19.66 -1.64
N LEU A 255 15.03 18.71 -2.10
CA LEU A 255 15.26 17.28 -1.90
C LEU A 255 16.65 16.87 -2.41
N GLY A 256 17.03 17.34 -3.61
CA GLY A 256 18.36 17.11 -4.15
C GLY A 256 19.48 17.73 -3.31
N LYS A 257 19.27 18.93 -2.74
CA LYS A 257 20.22 19.57 -1.82
C LYS A 257 20.38 18.75 -0.53
N SER A 258 19.28 18.31 0.09
CA SER A 258 19.31 17.49 1.31
C SER A 258 20.02 16.15 1.08
N VAL A 259 19.76 15.48 -0.06
CA VAL A 259 20.45 14.23 -0.41
C VAL A 259 21.95 14.44 -0.64
N ARG A 260 22.35 15.49 -1.38
CA ARG A 260 23.78 15.79 -1.61
C ARG A 260 24.50 16.20 -0.33
N SER A 261 23.82 16.91 0.57
CA SER A 261 24.37 17.30 1.88
C SER A 261 24.60 16.08 2.76
N ALA A 262 23.61 15.20 2.88
CA ALA A 262 23.71 14.00 3.72
C ALA A 262 24.66 12.92 3.14
N PHE A 263 24.83 12.88 1.81
CA PHE A 263 25.69 11.92 1.11
C PHE A 263 26.60 12.60 0.07
N PRO A 264 27.69 13.27 0.49
CA PRO A 264 28.55 14.04 -0.42
C PRO A 264 29.17 13.21 -1.55
N GLU A 265 29.56 11.96 -1.29
CA GLU A 265 30.25 11.12 -2.27
C GLU A 265 29.31 10.46 -3.29
N ARG A 266 28.09 10.09 -2.88
CA ARG A 266 27.18 9.24 -3.70
C ARG A 266 25.82 9.88 -4.00
N GLY A 267 25.46 10.94 -3.29
CA GLY A 267 24.15 11.59 -3.41
C GLY A 267 23.94 12.22 -4.78
N GLY A 268 24.99 12.78 -5.38
CA GLY A 268 24.95 13.34 -6.73
C GLY A 268 24.60 12.30 -7.81
N GLU A 269 25.30 11.16 -7.79
CA GLU A 269 25.07 10.05 -8.74
C GLU A 269 23.68 9.44 -8.59
N LEU A 270 23.20 9.26 -7.35
CA LEU A 270 21.86 8.77 -7.08
C LEU A 270 20.81 9.74 -7.61
N MET A 271 20.95 11.04 -7.35
CA MET A 271 20.01 12.05 -7.85
C MET A 271 20.01 12.14 -9.37
N ALA A 272 21.16 11.99 -10.04
CA ALA A 272 21.23 11.91 -11.49
C ALA A 272 20.44 10.71 -12.03
N THR A 273 20.61 9.54 -11.41
CA THR A 273 19.88 8.31 -11.79
C THR A 273 18.37 8.46 -11.57
N VAL A 274 17.96 9.06 -10.45
CA VAL A 274 16.54 9.30 -10.15
C VAL A 274 15.94 10.32 -11.12
N ALA A 275 16.67 11.40 -11.45
CA ALA A 275 16.24 12.40 -12.41
C ALA A 275 16.07 11.80 -13.83
N GLU A 276 16.99 10.94 -14.27
CA GLU A 276 16.86 10.22 -15.54
C GLU A 276 15.62 9.31 -15.54
N GLN A 277 15.38 8.60 -14.44
CA GLN A 277 14.17 7.78 -14.30
C GLN A 277 12.90 8.63 -14.43
N TRP A 278 12.81 9.76 -13.74
CA TRP A 278 11.66 10.67 -13.84
C TRP A 278 11.50 11.24 -15.26
N PHE A 279 12.60 11.53 -15.94
CA PHE A 279 12.56 11.99 -17.32
C PHE A 279 11.99 10.92 -18.27
N GLN A 280 12.43 9.67 -18.11
CA GLN A 280 11.89 8.55 -18.89
C GLN A 280 10.43 8.26 -18.55
N GLU A 281 10.05 8.30 -17.27
CA GLU A 281 8.66 8.15 -16.80
C GLU A 281 7.76 9.21 -17.44
N GLY A 282 8.13 10.50 -17.36
CA GLY A 282 7.39 11.59 -18.00
C GLY A 282 7.32 11.46 -19.52
N LYS A 283 8.38 10.97 -20.18
CA LYS A 283 8.36 10.68 -21.62
C LYS A 283 7.41 9.53 -21.97
N THR A 284 7.36 8.49 -21.14
CA THR A 284 6.44 7.36 -21.35
C THR A 284 5.00 7.75 -21.09
N GLU A 285 4.74 8.55 -20.06
CA GLU A 285 3.43 9.06 -19.70
C GLU A 285 2.90 9.99 -20.80
N GLY A 286 3.67 10.99 -21.24
CA GLY A 286 3.26 11.87 -22.34
C GLY A 286 3.01 11.13 -23.66
N LYS A 287 3.73 10.03 -23.94
CA LYS A 287 3.42 9.16 -25.09
C LYS A 287 2.12 8.38 -24.90
N ALA A 288 1.85 7.91 -23.68
CA ALA A 288 0.63 7.17 -23.37
C ALA A 288 -0.59 8.09 -23.45
N GLU A 289 -0.50 9.30 -22.90
CA GLU A 289 -1.50 10.37 -22.98
C GLU A 289 -1.76 10.75 -24.44
N GLY A 290 -0.74 11.12 -25.22
CA GLY A 290 -0.92 11.46 -26.63
C GLY A 290 -1.51 10.33 -27.48
N LYS A 291 -1.20 9.06 -27.15
CA LYS A 291 -1.84 7.90 -27.78
C LYS A 291 -3.31 7.74 -27.36
N ALA A 292 -3.63 8.00 -26.10
CA ALA A 292 -5.00 7.93 -25.59
C ALA A 292 -5.87 9.03 -26.20
N GLU A 293 -5.35 10.26 -26.27
CA GLU A 293 -5.99 11.41 -26.94
C GLU A 293 -6.24 11.11 -28.42
N GLY A 294 -5.20 10.72 -29.18
CA GLY A 294 -5.37 10.39 -30.60
C GLY A 294 -6.35 9.23 -30.85
N LYS A 295 -6.45 8.25 -29.92
CA LYS A 295 -7.47 7.19 -30.00
C LYS A 295 -8.88 7.72 -29.72
N ALA A 296 -9.03 8.65 -28.79
CA ALA A 296 -10.31 9.28 -28.48
C ALA A 296 -10.78 10.16 -29.64
N GLU A 297 -9.89 10.97 -30.22
CA GLU A 297 -10.13 11.78 -31.41
C GLU A 297 -10.52 10.90 -32.60
N GLY A 298 -9.74 9.86 -32.92
CA GLY A 298 -10.07 8.94 -34.02
C GLY A 298 -11.43 8.24 -33.85
N LYS A 299 -11.83 7.90 -32.62
CA LYS A 299 -13.17 7.36 -32.34
C LYS A 299 -14.26 8.41 -32.61
N LEU A 300 -14.01 9.67 -32.27
CA LEU A 300 -14.94 10.77 -32.47
C LEU A 300 -15.08 11.12 -33.96
N ILE A 301 -13.97 11.17 -34.71
CA ILE A 301 -13.93 11.33 -36.17
C ILE A 301 -14.74 10.21 -36.84
N GLY A 302 -14.53 8.95 -36.44
CA GLY A 302 -15.30 7.82 -36.96
C GLY A 302 -16.81 7.95 -36.70
N LYS A 303 -17.21 8.47 -35.53
CA LYS A 303 -18.62 8.78 -35.24
C LYS A 303 -19.18 9.91 -36.11
N ILE A 304 -18.41 10.98 -36.32
CA ILE A 304 -18.80 12.11 -37.18
C ILE A 304 -19.02 11.64 -38.62
N LEU A 305 -18.07 10.88 -39.18
CA LEU A 305 -18.20 10.35 -40.54
C LEU A 305 -19.40 9.41 -40.69
N LEU A 306 -19.69 8.59 -39.68
CA LEU A 306 -20.87 7.74 -39.68
C LEU A 306 -22.16 8.56 -39.65
N ALA A 307 -22.25 9.57 -38.77
CA ALA A 307 -23.40 10.46 -38.67
C ALA A 307 -23.67 11.20 -39.99
N GLN A 308 -22.63 11.76 -40.60
CA GLN A 308 -22.69 12.38 -41.93
C GLN A 308 -23.24 11.43 -43.01
N ARG A 309 -22.78 10.17 -43.01
CA ARG A 309 -23.26 9.14 -43.95
C ARG A 309 -24.74 8.81 -43.74
N ILE A 310 -25.20 8.71 -42.50
CA ILE A 310 -26.61 8.45 -42.16
C ILE A 310 -27.50 9.61 -42.61
N LEU A 311 -27.08 10.85 -42.34
CA LEU A 311 -27.77 12.07 -42.75
C LEU A 311 -27.70 12.35 -44.26
N ARG A 312 -26.95 11.53 -45.01
CA ARG A 312 -26.66 11.74 -46.45
C ARG A 312 -26.08 13.12 -46.76
N GLN A 313 -25.27 13.65 -45.84
CA GLN A 313 -24.61 14.94 -45.95
C GLN A 313 -23.11 14.75 -45.73
N THR A 314 -22.29 15.12 -46.70
CA THR A 314 -20.83 15.10 -46.56
C THR A 314 -20.36 16.53 -46.32
N VAL A 315 -20.26 16.91 -45.04
CA VAL A 315 -19.86 18.28 -44.63
C VAL A 315 -18.36 18.36 -44.39
N TYR A 316 -17.79 17.36 -43.72
CA TYR A 316 -16.36 17.26 -43.45
C TYR A 316 -15.76 16.00 -44.04
N SER A 317 -14.59 16.13 -44.67
CA SER A 317 -13.74 15.02 -45.07
C SER A 317 -12.91 14.50 -43.89
N GLN A 318 -12.36 13.28 -44.01
CA GLN A 318 -11.46 12.72 -42.99
C GLN A 318 -10.28 13.65 -42.71
N ASN A 319 -9.62 14.17 -43.76
CA ASN A 319 -8.46 15.04 -43.62
C ASN A 319 -8.80 16.35 -42.88
N GLU A 320 -9.98 16.93 -43.12
CA GLU A 320 -10.42 18.15 -42.42
C GLU A 320 -10.79 17.88 -40.96
N LEU A 321 -11.15 16.64 -40.61
CA LEU A 321 -11.42 16.24 -39.22
C LEU A 321 -10.12 15.89 -38.47
N ASP A 322 -9.13 15.33 -39.16
CA ASP A 322 -7.82 15.00 -38.59
C ASP A 322 -7.02 16.26 -38.19
N GLU A 323 -7.34 17.42 -38.77
CA GLU A 323 -6.73 18.73 -38.42
C GLU A 323 -7.47 19.47 -37.29
N LYS A 324 -8.59 18.92 -36.77
CA LYS A 324 -9.40 19.58 -35.74
C LYS A 324 -9.01 19.15 -34.34
N SER A 325 -9.05 20.10 -33.41
CA SER A 325 -8.88 19.81 -31.99
C SER A 325 -10.01 18.93 -31.45
N HIS A 326 -9.74 18.18 -30.39
CA HIS A 326 -10.73 17.34 -29.72
C HIS A 326 -12.04 18.08 -29.35
N ASP A 327 -11.95 19.35 -28.92
CA ASP A 327 -13.14 20.14 -28.57
C ASP A 327 -13.95 20.58 -29.79
N GLU A 328 -13.28 20.90 -30.91
CA GLU A 328 -13.97 21.16 -32.18
C GLU A 328 -14.67 19.90 -32.69
N LEU A 329 -14.03 18.74 -32.61
CA LEU A 329 -14.63 17.45 -32.97
C LEU A 329 -15.86 17.13 -32.11
N LYS A 330 -15.82 17.40 -30.80
CA LYS A 330 -16.99 17.22 -29.92
C LYS A 330 -18.15 18.11 -30.33
N LYS A 331 -17.87 19.38 -30.64
CA LYS A 331 -18.88 20.33 -31.08
C LYS A 331 -19.54 19.89 -32.38
N ILE A 332 -18.74 19.49 -33.38
CA ILE A 332 -19.22 18.96 -34.66
C ILE A 332 -20.08 17.72 -34.45
N PHE A 333 -19.62 16.78 -33.61
CA PHE A 333 -20.38 15.56 -33.33
C PHE A 333 -21.73 15.89 -32.67
N SER A 334 -21.77 16.78 -31.70
CA SER A 334 -23.00 17.19 -31.01
C SER A 334 -24.00 17.86 -31.96
N GLU A 335 -23.53 18.71 -32.87
CA GLU A 335 -24.37 19.34 -33.90
C GLU A 335 -24.98 18.31 -34.86
N LEU A 336 -24.21 17.29 -35.29
CA LEU A 336 -24.72 16.21 -36.15
C LEU A 336 -25.67 15.27 -35.40
N GLU A 337 -25.37 14.96 -34.14
CA GLU A 337 -26.22 14.12 -33.28
C GLU A 337 -27.59 14.76 -33.06
N SER A 338 -27.66 16.07 -32.86
CA SER A 338 -28.92 16.81 -32.75
C SER A 338 -29.83 16.66 -33.98
N LYS A 339 -29.25 16.51 -35.17
CA LYS A 339 -29.98 16.33 -36.44
C LYS A 339 -30.41 14.89 -36.69
N LEU A 340 -29.82 13.92 -36.00
CA LEU A 340 -30.20 12.50 -36.06
C LEU A 340 -31.38 12.15 -35.14
N LEU A 341 -31.67 13.02 -34.17
CA LEU A 341 -32.73 12.85 -33.17
C LEU A 341 -34.07 13.52 -33.58
N VAL A 342 -34.14 14.09 -34.78
CA VAL A 342 -35.33 14.67 -35.43
C VAL A 342 -35.70 13.78 -36.61
#